data_AF-A0AAV3A062-F1
#
_entry.id   AF-A0AAV3A062-F1
#
_cell.length_a   1.000
_cell.length_b   1.000
_cell.length_c   1.000
_cell.angle_alpha   90.00
_cell.angle_beta   90.00
_cell.angle_gamma   90.00
#
_symmetry.space_group_name_H-M   'P 1'
#
loop_
_entity.id
_entity.type
_entity.pdbx_description
1 polymer ?
#
loop_
_entity_poly.entity_id
_entity_poly.type
_entity_poly.pdbx_seq_one_letter_code
_entity_poly.pdbx_strand_id
1 'polypeptide(L)' 'MKILFVFKESDASRNCLNVNNYQKEMCSRYFAKYKECRKFWHNIMLSRRRDGVSPAMPTAEERKQILASFRSMPY' A
#
# COMPACT_ATOMS: atom_id res chain seq x y z
N MET A 1 -15.90 -0.75 -5.53
CA MET A 1 -15.52 -0.28 -4.17
C MET A 1 -14.12 0.33 -4.26
N LYS A 2 -14.01 1.65 -4.47
CA LYS A 2 -12.72 2.35 -4.57
C LYS A 2 -12.06 2.37 -3.19
N ILE A 3 -10.97 1.62 -3.02
CA ILE A 3 -10.08 1.71 -1.86
C ILE A 3 -9.36 3.06 -1.99
N LEU A 4 -9.90 4.12 -1.40
CA LEU A 4 -9.28 5.45 -1.43
C LEU A 4 -8.14 5.48 -0.40
N PHE A 5 -6.98 4.99 -0.82
CA PHE A 5 -5.74 5.08 -0.05
C PHE A 5 -4.66 5.71 -0.93
N VAL A 6 -4.13 6.85 -0.51
CA VAL A 6 -2.91 7.43 -1.08
C VAL A 6 -1.74 6.86 -0.29
N PHE A 7 -1.06 5.86 -0.85
CA PHE A 7 0.17 5.31 -0.29
C PHE A 7 1.38 6.06 -0.83
N LYS A 8 2.43 6.23 -0.01
CA LYS A 8 3.73 6.79 -0.44
C LYS A 8 4.27 6.07 -1.69
N GLU A 9 4.09 4.76 -1.78
CA GLU A 9 4.50 3.97 -2.95
C GLU A 9 3.73 4.34 -4.24
N SER A 10 2.47 4.79 -4.12
CA SER A 10 1.71 5.29 -5.29
C SER A 10 2.29 6.59 -5.81
N ASP A 11 2.66 7.49 -4.91
CA ASP A 11 3.28 8.77 -5.26
C ASP A 11 4.67 8.57 -5.86
N ALA A 12 5.49 7.70 -5.24
CA ALA A 12 6.80 7.34 -5.75
C ALA A 12 6.75 6.73 -7.17
N SER A 13 5.76 5.86 -7.44
CA SER A 13 5.57 5.28 -8.78
C SER A 13 5.18 6.32 -9.84
N ARG A 14 4.33 7.29 -9.47
CA ARG A 14 3.94 8.41 -10.35
C ARG A 14 5.10 9.37 -10.57
N ASN A 15 5.83 9.71 -9.52
CA ASN A 15 6.99 10.58 -9.62
C ASN A 15 8.07 9.96 -10.50
N CYS A 16 8.34 8.66 -10.36
CA CYS A 16 9.27 7.96 -11.23
C CYS A 16 8.87 8.08 -12.71
N LEU A 17 7.58 7.93 -13.05
CA LEU A 17 7.10 8.12 -14.41
C LEU A 17 7.33 9.54 -14.91
N ASN A 18 7.03 10.55 -14.08
CA ASN A 18 7.20 11.95 -14.45
C ASN A 18 8.67 12.29 -14.76
N VAL A 19 9.60 11.78 -13.95
CA VAL A 19 11.05 12.04 -14.12
C VAL A 19 11.67 11.24 -15.27
N ASN A 20 11.13 10.06 -15.59
CA ASN A 20 11.67 9.18 -16.63
C ASN A 20 10.90 9.24 -17.95
N ASN A 21 10.24 10.36 -18.27
CA ASN A 21 9.45 10.52 -19.51
C ASN A 21 8.47 9.35 -19.75
N TYR A 22 7.84 8.87 -18.68
CA TYR A 22 6.90 7.74 -18.67
C TYR A 22 7.48 6.39 -19.14
N GLN A 23 8.80 6.22 -19.13
CA GLN A 23 9.45 4.93 -19.36
C GLN A 23 9.18 3.97 -18.20
N LYS A 24 8.15 3.14 -18.35
CA LYS A 24 7.66 2.23 -17.29
C LYS A 24 8.72 1.24 -16.81
N GLU A 25 9.62 0.82 -17.71
CA GLU A 25 10.67 -0.17 -17.41
C GLU A 25 11.62 0.35 -16.32
N MET A 26 11.98 1.63 -16.37
CA MET A 26 12.80 2.32 -15.36
C MET A 26 12.12 2.35 -13.97
N CYS A 27 10.79 2.23 -13.94
CA CYS A 27 9.98 2.34 -12.74
C CYS A 27 9.47 1.00 -12.20
N SER A 28 9.89 -0.12 -12.80
CA SER A 28 9.46 -1.48 -12.44
C SER A 28 9.54 -1.76 -10.94
N ARG A 29 10.60 -1.29 -10.27
CA ARG A 29 10.79 -1.46 -8.82
C ARG A 29 9.72 -0.72 -8.00
N TYR A 30 9.33 0.48 -8.42
CA TYR A 30 8.29 1.26 -7.74
C TYR A 30 6.90 0.62 -7.92
N PHE A 31 6.63 0.06 -9.10
CA PHE A 31 5.40 -0.69 -9.34
C PHE A 31 5.33 -1.98 -8.52
N ALA A 32 6.44 -2.71 -8.41
CA ALA A 32 6.52 -3.89 -7.56
C ALA A 32 6.19 -3.55 -6.10
N LYS A 33 6.84 -2.53 -5.53
CA LYS A 33 6.56 -2.06 -4.16
C LYS A 33 5.12 -1.62 -3.97
N TYR A 34 4.57 -0.86 -4.91
CA TYR A 34 3.16 -0.46 -4.86
C TYR A 34 2.20 -1.66 -4.90
N LYS A 35 2.53 -2.69 -5.69
CA LYS A 35 1.74 -3.93 -5.77
C LYS A 35 1.77 -4.71 -4.44
N GLU A 36 2.95 -4.88 -3.84
CA GLU A 36 3.09 -5.54 -2.54
C GLU A 36 2.38 -4.76 -1.43
N CYS A 37 2.51 -3.43 -1.42
CA CYS A 37 1.77 -2.55 -0.51
C CYS A 37 0.26 -2.77 -0.59
N ARG A 38 -0.31 -2.77 -1.82
CA ARG A 38 -1.74 -3.02 -2.00
C ARG A 38 -2.15 -4.41 -1.53
N LYS A 39 -1.35 -5.44 -1.84
CA LYS A 39 -1.63 -6.82 -1.45
C LYS A 39 -1.65 -6.99 0.07
N PHE A 40 -0.66 -6.41 0.76
CA PHE A 40 -0.57 -6.42 2.22
C PHE A 40 -1.82 -5.83 2.88
N TRP A 41 -2.19 -4.61 2.50
CA TRP A 41 -3.36 -3.94 3.09
C TRP A 41 -4.68 -4.59 2.69
N HIS A 42 -4.76 -5.18 1.49
CA HIS A 42 -5.92 -5.96 1.07
C HIS A 42 -6.11 -7.21 1.95
N ASN A 43 -5.04 -7.92 2.27
CA ASN A 43 -5.11 -9.09 3.14
C ASN A 43 -5.58 -8.72 4.56
N ILE A 44 -5.08 -7.62 5.12
CA ILE A 44 -5.55 -7.09 6.41
C ILE A 44 -7.03 -6.75 6.36
N MET A 45 -7.46 -6.07 5.29
CA MET A 45 -8.87 -5.73 5.10
C MET A 45 -9.75 -6.98 5.03
N LEU A 46 -9.31 -8.03 4.33
CA LEU A 46 -10.04 -9.29 4.25
C LEU A 46 -10.13 -9.98 5.61
N SER A 47 -9.05 -9.99 6.40
CA SER A 47 -9.07 -10.52 7.78
C SER A 47 -10.08 -9.76 8.64
N ARG A 48 -9.97 -8.42 8.69
CA ARG A 48 -10.86 -7.57 9.47
C ARG A 48 -12.33 -7.75 9.10
N ARG A 49 -12.64 -7.94 7.81
CA ARG A 49 -14.01 -8.25 7.35
C ARG A 49 -14.50 -9.60 7.88
N ARG A 50 -13.66 -10.63 7.86
CA ARG A 50 -14.00 -11.96 8.41
C ARG A 50 -14.25 -11.87 9.91
N ASP A 51 -13.49 -11.03 10.59
CA ASP A 51 -13.60 -10.80 12.04
C ASP A 51 -14.75 -9.84 12.41
N GLY A 52 -15.54 -9.37 11.44
CA GLY A 52 -16.67 -8.45 11.66
C GLY A 52 -16.28 -7.02 12.04
N VAL A 53 -15.00 -6.65 11.90
CA VAL A 53 -14.48 -5.32 12.28
C VAL A 53 -14.82 -4.27 11.21
N SER A 54 -15.48 -3.19 11.63
CA SER A 54 -15.83 -2.05 10.78
C SER A 54 -15.25 -0.74 11.34
N PRO A 55 -14.56 0.09 10.52
CA PRO A 55 -14.31 -0.10 9.10
C PRO A 55 -13.29 -1.23 8.83
N ALA A 56 -13.56 -1.98 7.75
CA ALA A 56 -12.69 -3.06 7.28
C ALA A 56 -11.27 -2.58 6.96
N MET A 57 -11.14 -1.35 6.44
CA MET A 57 -9.84 -0.73 6.23
C MET A 57 -9.33 -0.10 7.54
N PRO A 58 -8.07 -0.33 7.92
CA PRO A 58 -7.50 0.27 9.11
C PRO A 58 -7.32 1.79 8.97
N THR A 59 -7.55 2.49 10.07
CA THR A 59 -7.31 3.93 10.27
C THR A 59 -5.82 4.26 10.28
N ALA A 60 -5.46 5.55 10.26
CA ALA A 60 -4.04 5.95 10.27
C ALA A 60 -3.29 5.45 11.53
N GLU A 61 -3.93 5.46 12.69
CA GLU A 61 -3.31 4.99 13.94
C GLU A 61 -3.17 3.46 13.97
N GLU A 62 -4.21 2.72 13.58
CA GLU A 62 -4.12 1.26 13.47
C GLU A 62 -3.01 0.84 12.48
N ARG A 63 -2.83 1.59 11.39
CA ARG A 63 -1.72 1.32 10.46
C ARG A 63 -0.36 1.52 11.10
N LYS A 64 -0.18 2.56 11.91
CA LYS A 64 1.09 2.77 12.64
C LYS A 64 1.35 1.62 13.60
N GLN A 65 0.34 1.15 14.32
CA GLN A 65 0.45 0.02 15.24
C GLN A 65 0.78 -1.28 14.50
N ILE A 66 0.07 -1.57 13.40
CA ILE A 66 0.34 -2.73 12.55
C ILE A 66 1.78 -2.67 12.04
N LEU A 67 2.21 -1.55 11.48
CA LEU A 67 3.58 -1.39 10.96
C LEU A 67 4.64 -1.48 12.05
N ALA A 68 4.38 -0.97 13.26
CA ALA A 68 5.29 -1.07 14.40
C ALA A 68 5.53 -2.51 14.87
N SER A 69 4.60 -3.43 14.59
CA SER A 69 4.79 -4.86 14.89
C SER A 69 5.76 -5.57 13.94
N PHE A 70 6.13 -4.94 12.81
CA PHE A 70 7.10 -5.50 11.86
C PHE A 70 8.48 -4.91 12.09
N ARG A 71 9.53 -5.75 11.95
CA ARG A 71 10.93 -5.30 12.03
C ARG A 71 11.35 -4.40 10.86
N SER A 72 10.64 -4.47 9.74
CA SER A 72 10.87 -3.69 8.53
C SER A 72 9.55 -3.43 7.81
N MET A 73 9.53 -2.48 6.86
CA MET A 73 8.37 -2.28 6.01
C MET A 73 8.04 -3.59 5.27
N PRO A 74 6.80 -4.10 5.36
CA PRO A 74 6.42 -5.39 4.79
C PRO A 74 6.20 -5.32 3.26
N TYR A 75 6.59 -4.21 2.61
CA TYR A 75 6.51 -3.94 1.18
C TYR A 75 7.55 -2.88 0.75
#